data_AF-A0A1L7XRK3-F1
#
_entry.id   AF-A0A1L7XRK3-F1
#
_cell.length_a   1.000
_cell.length_b   1.000
_cell.length_c   1.000
_cell.angle_alpha   90.00
_cell.angle_beta   90.00
_cell.angle_gamma   90.00
#
_symmetry.space_group_name_H-M   'P 1'
#
loop_
_entity.id
_entity.type
_entity.pdbx_description
1 polymer ?
#
loop_
_entity_poly.entity_id
_entity_poly.type
_entity_poly.pdbx_seq_one_letter_code
_entity_poly.pdbx_strand_id
1 'polypeptide(L)'
;MLIYGILPGGEDHTAITVSSGGAQAIRPKASRYQTTKLVTCRYVDFDDQKYNNQGLMALTIHLGAVKTELKINLSQDMHKMLFNTPKLCADALVWLTRERKEWFAWTIRQSMAWDMAELESGKDDNPLKKDLFKLRLTI
;
A
#
# COMPACT_ATOMS: atom_id res chain seq x y z
N MET A 1 -6.61 12.99 -7.46
CA MET A 1 -7.52 13.67 -6.51
C MET A 1 -7.13 13.18 -5.13
N LEU A 2 -6.45 14.04 -4.37
CA LEU A 2 -5.93 13.76 -3.04
C LEU A 2 -7.11 13.67 -2.07
N ILE A 3 -7.24 12.58 -1.33
CA ILE A 3 -8.02 12.57 -0.09
C ILE A 3 -6.99 12.76 1.03
N TYR A 4 -6.57 14.00 1.25
CA TYR A 4 -6.02 14.37 2.55
C TYR A 4 -7.21 14.50 3.49
N GLY A 5 -7.59 13.40 4.12
CA GLY A 5 -8.36 13.44 5.35
C GLY A 5 -7.42 13.73 6.51
N ILE A 6 -6.80 14.92 6.54
CA ILE A 6 -6.29 15.44 7.81
C ILE A 6 -7.54 15.93 8.54
N LEU A 7 -8.13 15.05 9.34
CA LEU A 7 -9.22 15.41 10.23
C LEU A 7 -8.66 16.39 11.26
N PRO A 8 -9.19 17.61 11.40
CA PRO A 8 -8.70 18.54 12.41
C PRO A 8 -9.08 18.02 13.81
N GLY A 9 -8.09 17.71 14.66
CA GLY A 9 -8.29 17.60 16.11
C GLY A 9 -7.93 16.29 16.80
N GLY A 10 -7.11 15.40 16.23
CA GLY A 10 -6.57 14.22 16.91
C GLY A 10 -5.05 14.25 16.95
N GLU A 11 -4.44 13.87 18.08
CA GLU A 11 -2.97 13.90 18.24
C GLU A 11 -2.25 12.81 17.40
N ASP A 12 -2.99 11.86 16.81
CA ASP A 12 -2.48 10.80 15.95
C ASP A 12 -3.32 10.63 14.67
N HIS A 13 -2.69 10.73 13.49
CA HIS A 13 -3.35 10.59 12.19
C HIS A 13 -2.68 9.49 11.35
N THR A 14 -3.49 8.67 10.67
CA THR A 14 -3.01 7.69 9.69
C THR A 14 -3.57 8.02 8.32
N ALA A 15 -2.69 8.34 7.36
CA ALA A 15 -3.05 8.58 5.97
C ALA A 15 -2.69 7.37 5.11
N ILE A 16 -3.69 6.79 4.43
CA ILE A 16 -3.48 5.61 3.58
C ILE A 16 -3.73 5.98 2.13
N THR A 17 -2.71 5.78 1.30
CA THR A 17 -2.78 5.99 -0.15
C THR A 17 -2.73 4.66 -0.89
N VAL A 18 -3.64 4.46 -1.85
CA VAL A 18 -3.70 3.22 -2.63
C VAL A 18 -2.79 3.30 -3.87
N SER A 19 -1.72 2.52 -3.86
CA SER A 19 -0.89 2.25 -5.02
C SER A 19 -1.15 0.85 -5.61
N SER A 20 -0.16 0.27 -6.29
CA SER A 20 -0.27 -0.97 -7.05
C SER A 20 1.07 -1.69 -7.14
N GLY A 21 1.06 -3.01 -7.22
CA GLY A 21 2.25 -3.79 -7.62
C GLY A 21 2.81 -3.36 -9.00
N GLY A 22 2.01 -2.67 -9.81
CA GLY A 22 2.46 -2.00 -11.03
C GLY A 22 3.59 -0.98 -10.81
N ALA A 23 3.76 -0.44 -9.60
CA ALA A 23 4.87 0.45 -9.25
C ALA A 23 6.25 -0.22 -9.31
N GLN A 24 6.31 -1.56 -9.15
CA GLN A 24 7.56 -2.33 -9.15
C GLN A 24 7.76 -3.15 -10.43
N ALA A 25 6.70 -3.32 -11.22
CA ALA A 25 6.74 -4.08 -12.46
C ALA A 25 7.02 -3.15 -13.65
N ILE A 26 7.54 -3.73 -14.73
CA ILE A 26 7.55 -3.11 -16.06
C ILE A 26 6.65 -3.97 -16.93
N ARG A 27 5.58 -3.37 -17.46
CA ARG A 27 4.62 -4.06 -18.33
C ARG A 27 4.40 -3.24 -19.60
N PRO A 28 4.42 -3.87 -20.79
CA PRO A 28 4.07 -3.19 -22.02
C PRO A 28 2.70 -2.50 -21.91
N LYS A 29 2.57 -1.31 -22.53
CA LYS A 29 1.33 -0.52 -22.57
C LYS A 29 0.83 0.02 -21.21
N ALA A 30 1.59 -0.14 -20.13
CA ALA A 30 1.20 0.30 -18.80
C ALA A 30 2.05 1.47 -18.27
N SER A 31 2.91 2.08 -19.09
CA SER A 31 3.88 3.10 -18.66
C SER A 31 3.26 4.21 -17.81
N ARG A 32 2.20 4.87 -18.29
CA ARG A 32 1.51 5.95 -17.55
C ARG A 32 0.99 5.49 -16.19
N TYR A 33 0.41 4.30 -16.13
CA TYR A 33 -0.13 3.74 -14.89
C TYR A 33 0.99 3.39 -13.91
N GLN A 34 2.01 2.67 -14.38
CA GLN A 34 3.11 2.19 -13.56
C GLN A 34 3.97 3.33 -13.02
N THR A 35 4.31 4.32 -13.85
CA THR A 35 5.06 5.50 -13.41
C THR A 35 4.28 6.33 -12.40
N THR A 36 2.98 6.55 -12.62
CA THR A 36 2.12 7.27 -11.67
C THR A 36 2.10 6.55 -10.31
N LYS A 37 1.95 5.22 -10.32
CA LYS A 37 1.93 4.42 -9.08
C LYS A 37 3.27 4.40 -8.38
N LEU A 38 4.38 4.40 -9.12
CA LEU A 38 5.73 4.56 -8.59
C LEU A 38 5.94 5.93 -7.91
N VAL A 39 5.58 7.02 -8.60
CA VAL A 39 5.67 8.38 -8.06
C VAL A 39 4.81 8.55 -6.81
N THR A 40 3.60 7.98 -6.80
CA THR A 40 2.70 7.98 -5.63
C THR A 40 3.38 7.38 -4.41
N CYS A 41 4.06 6.23 -4.57
CA CYS A 41 4.78 5.61 -3.46
C CYS A 41 5.89 6.53 -2.91
N ARG A 42 6.65 7.19 -3.79
CA ARG A 42 7.73 8.09 -3.36
C ARG A 42 7.20 9.35 -2.70
N TYR A 43 6.09 9.88 -3.19
CA TYR A 43 5.43 11.06 -2.61
C TYR A 43 5.01 10.81 -1.16
N VAL A 44 4.38 9.68 -0.88
CA VAL A 44 3.97 9.32 0.49
C VAL A 44 5.17 9.08 1.39
N ASP A 45 6.26 8.51 0.87
CA ASP A 45 7.52 8.38 1.63
C ASP A 45 8.04 9.75 2.11
N PHE A 46 7.89 10.81 1.29
CA PHE A 46 8.25 12.17 1.69
C PHE A 46 7.28 12.78 2.71
N ASP A 47 5.98 12.52 2.57
CA ASP A 47 4.98 12.99 3.54
C ASP A 47 5.23 12.37 4.93
N ASP A 48 5.50 11.06 4.99
CA ASP A 48 5.82 10.40 6.25
C ASP A 48 7.08 11.01 6.86
N GLN A 49 8.16 11.14 6.09
CA GLN A 49 9.40 11.74 6.58
C GLN A 49 9.22 13.18 7.10
N LYS A 50 8.29 13.94 6.53
CA LYS A 50 8.05 15.34 6.88
C LYS A 50 7.12 15.52 8.09
N TYR A 51 6.10 14.68 8.22
CA TYR A 51 5.00 14.91 9.17
C TYR A 51 4.85 13.80 10.22
N ASN A 52 5.63 12.73 10.18
CA ASN A 52 5.55 11.66 11.17
C ASN A 52 5.85 12.15 12.60
N ASN A 53 6.82 13.06 12.75
CA ASN A 53 7.10 13.75 14.02
C ASN A 53 5.98 14.70 14.50
N GLN A 54 5.00 15.00 13.65
CA GLN A 54 3.80 15.79 13.95
C GLN A 54 2.57 14.89 14.14
N GLY A 55 2.77 13.57 14.29
CA GLY A 55 1.70 12.61 14.52
C GLY A 55 1.08 12.03 13.25
N LEU A 56 1.60 12.32 12.04
CA LEU A 56 1.08 11.72 10.79
C LEU A 56 1.85 10.46 10.38
N MET A 57 1.24 9.29 10.49
CA MET A 57 1.73 8.06 9.86
C MET A 57 1.21 7.98 8.42
N ALA A 58 2.07 8.14 7.41
CA ALA A 58 1.68 8.13 6.01
C ALA A 58 2.10 6.83 5.32
N LEU A 59 1.11 6.10 4.79
CA LEU A 59 1.28 4.75 4.27
C LEU A 59 0.83 4.67 2.82
N THR A 60 1.60 3.98 1.99
CA THR A 60 1.10 3.52 0.70
C THR A 60 0.84 2.02 0.77
N ILE A 61 -0.29 1.58 0.22
CA ILE A 61 -0.69 0.17 0.20
C ILE A 61 -1.02 -0.30 -1.21
N HIS A 62 -0.79 -1.59 -1.49
CA HIS A 62 -1.39 -2.26 -2.64
C HIS A 62 -2.55 -3.13 -2.16
N LEU A 63 -3.80 -2.71 -2.42
CA LEU A 63 -5.01 -3.46 -2.06
C LEU A 63 -5.22 -4.74 -2.89
N GLY A 64 -4.20 -5.26 -3.57
CA GLY A 64 -4.31 -6.46 -4.38
C GLY A 64 -5.14 -6.26 -5.65
N ALA A 65 -5.44 -7.38 -6.29
CA ALA A 65 -6.02 -7.47 -7.61
C ALA A 65 -7.51 -7.81 -7.53
N VAL A 66 -8.31 -6.83 -7.13
CA VAL A 66 -9.78 -6.95 -7.06
C VAL A 66 -10.40 -6.70 -8.44
N LYS A 67 -11.46 -7.45 -8.78
CA LYS A 67 -12.34 -7.15 -9.92
C LYS A 67 -13.23 -5.96 -9.57
N THR A 68 -12.98 -4.83 -10.21
CA THR A 68 -13.76 -3.60 -10.02
C THR A 68 -14.21 -3.06 -11.38
N GLU A 69 -15.21 -2.19 -11.37
CA GLU A 69 -15.72 -1.54 -12.59
C GLU A 69 -14.64 -0.75 -13.34
N LEU A 70 -13.69 -0.16 -12.60
CA LEU A 70 -12.54 0.55 -13.17
C LEU A 70 -11.60 -0.35 -14.00
N LYS A 71 -11.78 -1.67 -13.95
CA LYS A 71 -10.94 -2.67 -14.64
C LYS A 71 -11.68 -3.42 -15.75
N ILE A 72 -12.90 -2.99 -16.09
CA ILE A 72 -13.73 -3.64 -17.13
C ILE A 72 -13.02 -3.64 -18.49
N ASN A 73 -12.26 -2.59 -18.83
CA ASN A 73 -11.55 -2.46 -20.11
C ASN A 73 -10.17 -3.14 -20.15
N LEU A 74 -9.81 -3.93 -19.13
CA LEU A 74 -8.55 -4.69 -19.15
C LEU A 74 -8.66 -5.91 -20.07
N SER A 75 -7.54 -6.34 -20.65
CA SER A 75 -7.51 -7.57 -21.46
C SER A 75 -7.86 -8.80 -20.61
N GLN A 76 -8.33 -9.87 -21.27
CA GLN A 76 -8.67 -11.14 -20.59
C GLN A 76 -7.50 -11.70 -19.75
N ASP A 77 -6.26 -11.54 -20.22
CA ASP A 77 -5.07 -11.96 -19.46
C ASP A 77 -4.88 -11.16 -18.17
N MET A 78 -5.25 -9.88 -18.18
CA MET A 78 -5.23 -9.06 -16.98
C MET A 78 -6.35 -9.44 -16.00
N HIS A 79 -7.50 -9.93 -16.49
CA HIS A 79 -8.58 -10.42 -15.63
C HIS A 79 -8.21 -11.68 -14.85
N LYS A 80 -7.36 -12.56 -15.42
CA LYS A 80 -6.82 -13.73 -14.70
C LYS A 80 -5.99 -13.34 -13.47
N MET A 81 -5.37 -12.17 -13.50
CA MET A 81 -4.65 -11.64 -12.35
C MET A 81 -5.56 -11.00 -11.31
N LEU A 82 -6.87 -10.83 -11.56
CA LEU A 82 -7.82 -10.25 -10.61
C LEU A 82 -8.52 -11.33 -9.78
N PHE A 83 -7.82 -11.90 -8.80
CA PHE A 83 -8.33 -13.01 -7.98
C PHE A 83 -8.67 -12.61 -6.53
N ASN A 84 -8.40 -11.37 -6.10
CA ASN A 84 -8.74 -10.95 -4.73
C ASN A 84 -10.22 -10.55 -4.62
N THR A 85 -10.83 -10.88 -3.47
CA THR A 85 -12.18 -10.45 -3.14
C THR A 85 -12.17 -9.05 -2.54
N PRO A 86 -13.21 -8.23 -2.76
CA PRO A 86 -13.33 -6.93 -2.09
C PRO A 86 -13.28 -7.04 -0.55
N LYS A 87 -13.84 -8.12 -0.01
CA LYS A 87 -13.84 -8.42 1.43
C LYS A 87 -12.42 -8.53 1.99
N LEU A 88 -11.54 -9.28 1.33
CA LEU A 88 -10.14 -9.43 1.77
C LEU A 88 -9.43 -8.07 1.88
N CYS A 89 -9.67 -7.18 0.92
CA CYS A 89 -9.08 -5.85 0.90
C CYS A 89 -9.64 -4.94 1.98
N ALA A 90 -10.94 -5.06 2.27
CA ALA A 90 -11.59 -4.34 3.36
C ALA A 90 -11.10 -4.81 4.73
N ASP A 91 -11.00 -6.12 4.95
CA ASP A 91 -10.51 -6.71 6.19
C ASP A 91 -9.05 -6.26 6.47
N ALA A 92 -8.21 -6.20 5.43
CA ALA A 92 -6.85 -5.69 5.54
C ALA A 92 -6.77 -4.19 5.89
N LEU A 93 -7.67 -3.37 5.32
CA LEU A 93 -7.77 -1.95 5.67
C LEU A 93 -8.18 -1.78 7.13
N VAL A 94 -9.20 -2.51 7.57
CA VAL A 94 -9.67 -2.48 8.96
C VAL A 94 -8.54 -2.88 9.91
N TRP A 95 -7.81 -3.96 9.59
CA TRP A 95 -6.64 -4.38 10.37
C TRP A 95 -5.57 -3.29 10.45
N LEU A 96 -5.31 -2.60 9.33
CA LEU A 96 -4.32 -1.51 9.26
C LEU A 96 -4.73 -0.30 10.10
N THR A 97 -6.01 0.08 10.08
CA THR A 97 -6.52 1.29 10.74
C THR A 97 -6.96 1.07 12.18
N ARG A 98 -7.10 -0.19 12.63
CA ARG A 98 -7.61 -0.51 13.98
C ARG A 98 -6.72 0.06 15.09
N GLU A 99 -5.40 0.01 14.89
CA GLU A 99 -4.39 0.45 15.86
C GLU A 99 -3.22 1.08 15.10
N ARG A 100 -2.65 2.14 15.67
CA ARG A 100 -1.45 2.79 15.13
C ARG A 100 -0.26 1.86 15.26
N LYS A 101 0.29 1.43 14.12
CA LYS A 101 1.41 0.49 14.04
C LYS A 101 2.69 1.23 13.63
N GLU A 102 3.38 1.83 14.59
CA GLU A 102 4.64 2.56 14.36
C GLU A 102 5.72 1.72 13.65
N TRP A 103 5.79 0.43 13.98
CA TRP A 103 6.69 -0.52 13.32
C TRP A 103 6.32 -0.80 11.85
N PHE A 104 5.11 -0.40 11.44
CA PHE A 104 4.55 -0.61 10.11
C PHE A 104 4.52 0.68 9.27
N ALA A 105 5.07 1.78 9.79
CA ALA A 105 5.08 3.13 9.21
C ALA A 105 5.82 3.26 7.85
N TRP A 106 6.15 2.16 7.19
CA TRP A 106 6.92 2.18 5.95
C TRP A 106 6.19 1.38 4.86
N THR A 107 5.52 2.12 3.99
CA THR A 107 5.12 1.76 2.62
C THR A 107 4.98 0.26 2.34
N ILE A 108 3.80 -0.31 2.54
CA ILE A 108 3.53 -1.71 2.20
C ILE A 108 3.21 -1.82 0.72
N ARG A 109 4.19 -2.24 -0.06
CA ARG A 109 4.09 -2.27 -1.53
C ARG A 109 3.60 -3.60 -2.09
N GLN A 110 3.46 -4.62 -1.24
CA GLN A 110 2.91 -5.93 -1.58
C GLN A 110 1.39 -5.98 -1.46
N SER A 111 0.77 -6.87 -2.23
CA SER A 111 -0.68 -7.12 -2.20
C SER A 111 -1.10 -7.42 -0.76
N MET A 112 -2.10 -6.72 -0.21
CA MET A 112 -2.69 -6.93 1.13
C MET A 112 -3.42 -8.28 1.29
N ALA A 113 -3.00 -9.31 0.56
CA ALA A 113 -3.50 -10.68 0.64
C ALA A 113 -2.65 -11.58 1.57
N TRP A 114 -1.91 -10.98 2.50
CA TRP A 114 -1.11 -11.71 3.49
C TRP A 114 -1.98 -12.18 4.65
N ASP A 115 -1.53 -13.25 5.29
CA ASP A 115 -2.03 -13.60 6.61
C ASP A 115 -1.48 -12.61 7.64
N MET A 116 -2.35 -11.72 8.13
CA MET A 116 -1.98 -10.67 9.07
C MET A 116 -1.59 -11.25 10.44
N ALA A 117 -2.18 -12.37 10.84
CA ALA A 117 -1.83 -13.02 12.10
C ALA A 117 -0.43 -13.62 12.03
N GLU A 118 -0.04 -14.18 10.87
CA GLU A 118 1.34 -14.62 10.65
C GLU A 118 2.31 -13.44 10.68
N LEU A 119 1.94 -12.31 10.07
CA LEU A 119 2.77 -11.11 10.04
C LEU A 119 3.04 -10.55 11.46
N GLU A 120 2.03 -10.56 12.32
CA GLU A 120 2.13 -10.14 13.73
C GLU A 120 2.91 -11.13 14.59
N SER A 121 2.87 -12.43 14.27
CA SER A 121 3.55 -13.47 15.04
C SER A 121 5.09 -13.34 15.08
N GLY A 122 5.68 -12.47 14.26
CA GLY A 122 7.06 -12.02 14.47
C GLY A 122 8.16 -13.07 14.25
N LYS A 123 7.83 -14.19 13.59
CA LYS A 123 8.79 -15.27 13.24
C LYS A 123 10.10 -14.69 12.67
N ASP A 124 11.22 -15.38 12.86
CA ASP A 124 12.55 -14.87 12.49
C ASP A 124 12.70 -14.51 10.99
N ASP A 125 11.89 -15.11 10.12
CA ASP A 125 11.85 -14.79 8.70
C ASP A 125 10.87 -13.66 8.34
N ASN A 126 10.44 -12.85 9.32
CA ASN A 126 9.46 -11.80 9.08
C ASN A 126 10.01 -10.78 8.04
N PRO A 127 9.34 -10.61 6.88
CA PRO A 127 9.77 -9.70 5.82
C PRO A 127 9.85 -8.24 6.28
N LEU A 128 9.15 -7.88 7.37
CA LEU A 128 9.21 -6.56 7.99
C LEU A 128 10.59 -6.27 8.61
N LYS A 129 11.21 -7.26 9.25
CA LYS A 129 12.57 -7.11 9.84
C LYS A 129 13.63 -6.88 8.77
N LYS A 130 13.37 -7.38 7.55
CA LYS A 130 14.27 -7.28 6.39
C LYS A 130 13.96 -6.09 5.48
N ASP A 131 13.03 -5.22 5.88
CA ASP A 131 12.63 -4.03 5.10
C ASP A 131 12.17 -4.35 3.66
N LEU A 132 11.69 -5.58 3.40
CA LEU A 132 11.43 -6.06 2.02
C LEU A 132 10.27 -5.32 1.33
N PHE A 133 9.45 -4.60 2.09
CA PHE A 133 8.33 -3.82 1.56
C PHE A 133 8.71 -2.39 1.17
N LYS A 134 9.92 -1.92 1.52
CA LYS A 134 10.42 -0.60 1.12
C LYS A 134 10.88 -0.59 -0.35
N LEU A 135 10.53 0.47 -1.09
CA LEU A 135 11.00 0.69 -2.45
C LEU A 135 12.40 1.26 -2.38
N ARG A 136 13.36 0.41 -2.68
CA ARG A 136 14.75 0.79 -2.80
C ARG A 136 15.11 0.78 -4.28
N LEU A 137 15.75 1.87 -4.69
CA LEU A 137 16.58 1.83 -5.88
C LEU A 137 17.97 1.53 -5.34
N THR A 138 18.54 0.40 -5.75
CA THR A 138 19.92 0.07 -5.39
C THR A 138 20.84 1.11 -6.02
N ILE A 139 21.76 1.65 -5.22
CA ILE A 139 22.82 2.58 -5.64
C ILE A 139 24.13 1.80 -5.64
#